data_AF-A0A8B6E9S5-F1
#
_entry.id   AF-A0A8B6E9S5-F1
#
_cell.length_a   1.000
_cell.length_b   1.000
_cell.length_c   1.000
_cell.angle_alpha   90.00
_cell.angle_beta   90.00
_cell.angle_gamma   90.00
#
_symmetry.space_group_name_H-M   'P 1'
#
loop_
_entity.id
_entity.type
_entity.pdbx_description
1 polymer ?
#
loop_
_entity_poly.entity_id
_entity_poly.type
_entity_poly.pdbx_seq_one_letter_code
_entity_poly.pdbx_strand_id
1 'polypeptide(L)'
;MFSLEACHYLRDIWSQKWPLFDYVYHDDRNEEVSGAPSKDCGDITGLRGVYTINPDRDSCGFSVYCDMTTDGGGWTVFHNRINGNVEFYRDWEEFELGFGDVETEFWLGDNLSYSNGMKFTTFDQNNNPPSMFGNCAVSFHGACRHKACHHSCLNGGYLAGDQSTFGSGINWYTFTSWPE
;
A
#
# COMPACT_ATOMS: atom_id res chain seq x y z
N MET A 1 24.41 14.70 -2.95
CA MET A 1 23.77 14.77 -1.64
C MET A 1 23.05 16.11 -1.55
N PHE A 2 21.86 16.16 -2.15
CA PHE A 2 20.91 17.25 -1.95
C PHE A 2 19.68 16.65 -1.29
N SER A 3 19.16 17.45 -0.37
CA SER A 3 18.29 17.09 0.74
C SER A 3 16.85 16.85 0.29
N LEU A 4 16.16 15.98 1.01
CA LEU A 4 14.73 15.64 1.00
C LEU A 4 13.77 16.84 1.25
N GLU A 5 14.16 18.08 0.90
CA GLU A 5 13.49 19.31 1.35
C GLU A 5 12.38 19.85 0.45
N ALA A 6 12.09 19.25 -0.72
CA ALA A 6 11.04 19.78 -1.61
C ALA A 6 9.62 19.21 -1.34
N CYS A 7 9.48 18.13 -0.57
CA CYS A 7 8.21 17.41 -0.46
C CYS A 7 7.53 17.47 0.90
N HIS A 8 8.19 18.02 1.90
CA HIS A 8 7.59 18.29 3.19
C HIS A 8 7.27 19.79 3.24
N TYR A 9 6.03 20.12 3.61
CA TYR A 9 5.49 21.48 3.73
C TYR A 9 5.11 22.19 2.43
N LEU A 10 3.81 22.19 2.10
CA LEU A 10 2.99 23.40 1.99
C LEU A 10 1.51 22.98 1.94
N ARG A 11 0.96 22.53 3.09
CA ARG A 11 -0.45 22.79 3.39
C ARG A 11 -0.53 24.24 3.86
N ASP A 12 -1.49 24.97 3.30
CA ASP A 12 -1.84 26.39 3.52
C ASP A 12 -1.03 27.43 2.72
N ILE A 13 -1.66 27.99 1.67
CA ILE A 13 -2.40 29.26 1.74
C ILE A 13 -3.20 29.43 0.44
N TRP A 14 -4.46 29.81 0.58
CA TRP A 14 -5.37 30.14 -0.50
C TRP A 14 -4.79 31.18 -1.47
N SER A 15 -5.07 30.96 -2.75
CA SER A 15 -5.02 31.88 -3.89
C SER A 15 -3.91 31.64 -4.91
N GLN A 16 -4.38 31.62 -6.16
CA GLN A 16 -3.68 31.81 -7.43
C GLN A 16 -3.39 30.54 -8.22
N LYS A 17 -4.16 30.44 -9.32
CA LYS A 17 -3.90 29.61 -10.49
C LYS A 17 -2.40 29.66 -10.82
N TRP A 18 -1.76 28.50 -10.78
CA TRP A 18 -0.42 28.36 -11.34
C TRP A 18 -0.53 28.35 -12.87
N PRO A 19 0.24 29.18 -13.59
CA PRO A 19 0.38 29.07 -15.03
C PRO A 19 0.85 27.65 -15.38
N LEU A 20 0.51 27.17 -16.57
CA LEU A 20 1.08 25.97 -17.16
C LEU A 20 2.60 26.16 -17.31
N PHE A 21 3.35 25.95 -16.24
CA PHE A 21 4.78 25.78 -16.27
C PHE A 21 5.03 24.29 -16.47
N ASP A 22 5.77 23.95 -17.51
CA ASP A 22 6.36 22.62 -17.65
C ASP A 22 7.14 22.34 -16.36
N TYR A 23 6.63 21.43 -15.52
CA TYR A 23 7.39 20.96 -14.36
C TYR A 23 8.59 20.20 -14.90
N VAL A 24 9.78 20.81 -14.80
CA VAL A 24 11.05 20.17 -15.13
C VAL A 24 11.37 19.20 -13.98
N TYR A 25 11.22 17.91 -14.24
CA TYR A 25 11.63 16.87 -13.30
C TYR A 25 13.11 16.55 -13.52
N HIS A 26 13.85 16.40 -12.43
CA HIS A 26 15.24 15.97 -12.45
C HIS A 26 15.35 14.55 -11.91
N ASP A 27 16.08 13.67 -12.60
CA ASP A 27 16.37 12.32 -12.08
C ASP A 27 17.39 12.36 -10.92
N ASP A 28 17.72 11.19 -10.34
CA ASP A 28 18.72 11.07 -9.25
C ASP A 28 20.15 11.50 -9.65
N ARG A 29 20.39 11.69 -10.95
CA ARG A 29 21.63 12.20 -11.56
C ARG A 29 21.51 13.68 -11.95
N ASN A 30 20.40 14.33 -11.59
CA ASN A 30 20.08 15.73 -11.84
C ASN A 30 19.91 16.07 -13.33
N GLU A 31 19.54 15.10 -14.17
CA GLU A 31 19.25 15.31 -15.59
C GLU A 31 17.78 15.72 -15.79
N GLU A 32 17.54 16.74 -16.63
CA GLU A 32 16.19 17.20 -16.99
C GLU A 32 15.45 16.11 -17.79
N VAL A 33 14.35 15.61 -17.24
CA VAL A 33 13.51 14.58 -17.86
C VAL A 33 12.39 15.30 -18.63
N SER A 34 12.44 15.23 -19.96
CA SER A 34 11.37 15.77 -20.81
C SER A 34 10.16 14.84 -20.79
N GLY A 35 9.09 15.23 -20.10
CA GLY A 35 7.81 14.50 -20.09
C GLY A 35 7.03 14.70 -18.80
N ALA A 36 5.70 14.74 -18.89
CA ALA A 36 4.87 14.71 -17.70
C ALA A 36 5.12 13.40 -16.93
N PRO A 37 5.11 13.40 -15.58
CA PRO A 37 5.30 12.20 -14.79
C PRO A 37 4.34 11.08 -15.21
N SER A 38 4.86 9.85 -15.26
CA SER A 38 4.03 8.65 -15.40
C SER A 38 3.01 8.60 -14.26
N LYS A 39 1.73 8.45 -14.58
CA LYS A 39 0.67 8.39 -13.56
C LYS A 39 0.69 7.08 -12.81
N ASP A 40 1.01 6.02 -13.52
CA ASP A 40 1.09 4.64 -13.04
C ASP A 40 2.07 3.85 -13.92
N CYS A 41 2.25 2.56 -13.61
CA CYS A 41 3.13 1.68 -14.36
C CYS A 41 2.70 1.43 -15.81
N GLY A 42 1.45 1.71 -16.19
CA GLY A 42 0.95 1.59 -17.56
C GLY A 42 1.51 2.66 -18.50
N ASP A 43 1.89 3.82 -17.95
CA ASP A 43 2.56 4.90 -18.68
C ASP A 43 4.08 4.65 -18.84
N ILE A 44 4.63 3.59 -18.24
CA ILE A 44 6.06 3.32 -18.20
C ILE A 44 6.46 2.32 -19.29
N THR A 45 7.58 2.59 -19.96
CA THR A 45 8.25 1.60 -20.82
C THR A 45 9.57 1.21 -20.15
N GLY A 46 9.74 -0.07 -19.82
CA GLY A 46 10.87 -0.49 -19.01
C GLY A 46 10.81 -1.96 -18.61
N LEU A 47 11.78 -2.36 -17.79
CA LEU A 47 11.80 -3.67 -17.14
C LEU A 47 10.95 -3.64 -15.88
N ARG A 48 10.68 -4.81 -15.29
CA ARG A 48 10.09 -4.85 -13.95
C ARG A 48 11.03 -4.20 -12.94
N GLY A 49 10.50 -3.49 -11.95
CA GLY A 49 11.31 -2.81 -10.94
C GLY A 49 10.57 -1.68 -10.25
N VAL A 50 11.32 -0.91 -9.45
CA VAL A 50 10.76 0.25 -8.74
C VAL A 50 10.82 1.48 -9.61
N TYR A 51 9.71 2.21 -9.63
CA TYR A 51 9.55 3.46 -10.35
C TYR A 51 8.83 4.48 -9.48
N THR A 52 9.12 5.76 -9.70
CA THR A 52 8.34 6.87 -9.13
C THR A 52 7.18 7.18 -10.05
N ILE A 53 5.96 7.13 -9.52
CA ILE A 53 4.74 7.52 -10.24
C ILE A 53 4.11 8.75 -9.57
N ASN A 54 3.35 9.52 -10.34
CA ASN A 54 2.63 10.68 -9.82
C ASN A 54 1.22 10.77 -10.43
N PRO A 55 0.25 10.08 -9.82
CA PRO A 55 -1.13 10.05 -10.31
C PRO A 55 -1.77 11.45 -10.39
N ASP A 56 -1.53 12.27 -9.37
CA ASP A 56 -2.17 13.60 -9.21
C ASP A 56 -1.47 14.71 -9.99
N ARG A 57 -0.24 14.48 -10.45
CA ARG A 57 0.61 15.45 -11.19
C ARG A 57 0.96 16.75 -10.47
N ASP A 58 0.33 16.99 -9.32
CA ASP A 58 0.50 18.18 -8.49
C ASP A 58 1.22 17.87 -7.16
N SER A 59 1.63 16.61 -6.95
CA SER A 59 2.37 16.16 -5.76
C SER A 59 3.77 15.65 -6.12
N CYS A 60 4.54 15.24 -5.12
CA CYS A 60 5.90 14.74 -5.30
C CYS A 60 6.00 13.34 -5.91
N GLY A 61 4.88 12.70 -6.25
CA GLY A 61 4.87 11.29 -6.60
C GLY A 61 5.33 10.39 -5.45
N PHE A 62 5.30 9.09 -5.70
CA PHE A 62 5.75 8.08 -4.74
C PHE A 62 6.25 6.84 -5.47
N SER A 63 7.11 6.07 -4.80
CA SER A 63 7.70 4.85 -5.37
C SER A 63 6.71 3.69 -5.34
N VAL A 64 6.67 2.94 -6.44
CA VAL A 64 5.88 1.70 -6.60
C VAL A 64 6.69 0.63 -7.29
N TYR A 65 6.32 -0.62 -7.09
CA TYR A 65 6.83 -1.72 -7.91
C TYR A 65 5.96 -1.90 -9.15
N CYS A 66 6.60 -1.86 -10.32
CA CYS A 66 5.97 -2.11 -11.61
C CYS A 66 6.30 -3.53 -12.09
N ASP A 67 5.28 -4.37 -12.25
CA ASP A 67 5.42 -5.61 -13.00
C ASP A 67 5.14 -5.35 -14.48
N MET A 68 6.23 -5.29 -15.25
CA MET A 68 6.23 -5.06 -16.69
C MET A 68 6.26 -6.36 -17.51
N THR A 69 6.02 -7.51 -16.88
CA THR A 69 6.23 -8.82 -17.50
C THR A 69 5.01 -9.73 -17.47
N THR A 70 4.22 -9.71 -16.41
CA THR A 70 3.03 -10.56 -16.29
C THR A 70 1.90 -10.01 -17.15
N ASP A 71 1.26 -10.88 -17.95
CA ASP A 71 0.07 -10.56 -18.75
C ASP A 71 0.17 -9.28 -19.60
N GLY A 72 1.35 -8.99 -20.14
CA GLY A 72 1.59 -7.81 -20.99
C GLY A 72 2.15 -6.59 -20.24
N GLY A 73 2.32 -6.67 -18.92
CA GLY A 73 2.97 -5.65 -18.11
C GLY A 73 2.10 -4.43 -17.81
N GLY A 74 2.70 -3.41 -17.18
CA GLY A 74 2.02 -2.18 -16.77
C GLY A 74 1.30 -2.28 -15.41
N TRP A 75 1.54 -3.34 -14.65
CA TRP A 75 0.89 -3.54 -13.36
C TRP A 75 1.56 -2.72 -12.26
N THR A 76 0.79 -1.85 -11.61
CA THR A 76 1.22 -1.18 -10.37
C THR A 76 0.88 -2.07 -9.19
N VAL A 77 1.91 -2.61 -8.52
CA VAL A 77 1.72 -3.49 -7.36
C VAL A 77 1.50 -2.64 -6.11
N PHE A 78 0.43 -2.92 -5.36
CA PHE A 78 0.07 -2.18 -4.15
C PHE A 78 0.22 -2.98 -2.85
N HIS A 79 0.43 -4.30 -2.95
CA HIS A 79 0.59 -5.20 -1.82
C HIS A 79 1.39 -6.43 -2.26
N ASN A 80 2.35 -6.85 -1.45
CA ASN A 80 3.14 -8.05 -1.72
C ASN A 80 3.57 -8.78 -0.43
N ARG A 81 3.46 -10.11 -0.43
CA ARG A 81 3.87 -11.02 0.66
C ARG A 81 4.69 -12.16 0.08
N ILE A 82 5.85 -12.46 0.67
CA ILE A 82 6.83 -13.39 0.13
C ILE A 82 7.34 -14.36 1.21
N ASN A 83 7.73 -13.85 2.38
CA ASN A 83 8.48 -14.64 3.36
C ASN A 83 8.29 -14.21 4.83
N GLY A 84 7.57 -13.13 5.11
CA GLY A 84 7.29 -12.69 6.49
C GLY A 84 8.38 -11.85 7.13
N ASN A 85 9.32 -11.30 6.36
CA ASN A 85 10.33 -10.37 6.87
C ASN A 85 9.73 -9.01 7.27
N VAL A 86 8.60 -8.65 6.69
CA VAL A 86 7.84 -7.45 7.07
C VAL A 86 6.65 -7.86 7.93
N GLU A 87 6.54 -7.26 9.12
CA GLU A 87 5.41 -7.44 10.04
C GLU A 87 4.20 -6.63 9.54
N PHE A 88 3.03 -7.27 9.48
CA PHE A 88 1.76 -6.69 9.01
C PHE A 88 0.77 -6.43 10.15
N TYR A 89 1.11 -6.80 11.39
CA TYR A 89 0.38 -6.37 12.57
C TYR A 89 0.76 -4.92 12.96
N ARG A 90 0.23 -3.96 12.20
CA ARG A 90 0.50 -2.52 12.29
C ARG A 90 -0.72 -1.71 12.73
N ASP A 91 -0.48 -0.48 13.17
CA ASP A 91 -1.53 0.45 13.59
C ASP A 91 -2.25 1.10 12.39
N TRP A 92 -3.31 1.87 12.66
CA TRP A 92 -4.09 2.52 11.61
C TRP A 92 -3.29 3.55 10.82
N GLU A 93 -2.42 4.32 11.47
CA GLU A 93 -1.63 5.36 10.82
C GLU A 93 -0.68 4.74 9.78
N GLU A 94 0.01 3.67 10.16
CA GLU A 94 0.86 2.91 9.24
C GLU A 94 0.07 2.27 8.10
N PHE A 95 -1.12 1.70 8.36
CA PHE A 95 -1.96 1.13 7.30
C PHE A 95 -2.55 2.18 6.35
N GLU A 96 -2.82 3.38 6.84
CA GLU A 96 -3.29 4.51 6.03
C GLU A 96 -2.16 5.03 5.14
N LEU A 97 -0.95 5.20 5.68
CA LEU A 97 0.20 5.75 4.97
C LEU A 97 0.95 4.75 4.08
N GLY A 98 0.94 3.47 4.45
CA GLY A 98 1.76 2.43 3.83
C GLY A 98 3.05 2.12 4.60
N PHE A 99 3.58 0.91 4.41
CA PHE A 99 4.78 0.41 5.09
C PHE A 99 5.45 -0.72 4.30
N GLY A 100 6.69 -1.04 4.69
CA GLY A 100 7.49 -2.10 4.08
C GLY A 100 8.45 -1.57 3.03
N ASP A 101 8.92 -2.46 2.16
CA ASP A 101 9.85 -2.15 1.08
C ASP A 101 9.23 -2.58 -0.25
N VAL A 102 9.07 -1.62 -1.16
CA VAL A 102 8.45 -1.83 -2.47
C VAL A 102 9.19 -2.86 -3.33
N GLU A 103 10.48 -3.13 -3.07
CA GLU A 103 11.21 -4.21 -3.75
C GLU A 103 10.91 -5.61 -3.17
N THR A 104 10.32 -5.69 -1.98
CA THR A 104 10.08 -6.95 -1.26
C THR A 104 8.64 -7.06 -0.77
N GLU A 105 8.39 -7.00 0.53
CA GLU A 105 7.06 -7.06 1.15
C GLU A 105 6.61 -5.67 1.58
N PHE A 106 5.39 -5.29 1.19
CA PHE A 106 4.88 -3.95 1.49
C PHE A 106 3.35 -3.88 1.40
N TRP A 107 2.82 -2.82 1.99
CA TRP A 107 1.49 -2.30 1.80
C TRP A 107 1.61 -0.84 1.35
N LEU A 108 1.03 -0.50 0.20
CA LEU A 108 1.17 0.84 -0.38
C LEU A 108 0.35 1.93 0.34
N GLY A 109 -0.57 1.53 1.23
CA GLY A 109 -1.49 2.44 1.94
C GLY A 109 -2.96 2.19 1.61
N ASP A 110 -3.87 2.47 2.54
CA ASP A 110 -5.31 2.32 2.33
C ASP A 110 -5.95 3.57 1.71
N ASN A 111 -6.10 3.55 0.39
CA ASN A 111 -6.87 4.56 -0.35
C ASN A 111 -8.29 4.08 -0.73
N LEU A 112 -8.71 2.91 -0.24
CA LEU A 112 -10.03 2.31 -0.54
C LEU A 112 -11.09 2.68 0.52
N SER A 113 -10.68 3.23 1.67
CA SER A 113 -11.58 3.66 2.74
C SER A 113 -12.53 4.78 2.29
N TYR A 114 -12.06 5.68 1.43
CA TYR A 114 -12.84 6.83 0.93
C TYR A 114 -14.01 6.42 0.02
N SER A 115 -13.81 5.40 -0.83
CA SER A 115 -14.77 5.06 -1.90
C SER A 115 -15.79 3.98 -1.52
N ASN A 116 -15.46 3.09 -0.59
CA ASN A 116 -16.26 1.90 -0.29
C ASN A 116 -16.88 1.89 1.12
N GLY A 117 -16.65 2.93 1.93
CA GLY A 117 -17.25 3.14 3.25
C GLY A 117 -16.85 2.16 4.36
N MET A 118 -16.25 1.01 4.02
CA MET A 118 -15.67 0.09 4.99
C MET A 118 -14.17 0.36 5.13
N LYS A 119 -13.74 0.71 6.35
CA LYS A 119 -12.33 0.83 6.71
C LYS A 119 -11.74 -0.52 7.07
N PHE A 120 -10.43 -0.65 6.94
CA PHE A 120 -9.72 -1.73 7.64
C PHE A 120 -9.91 -1.58 9.16
N THR A 121 -9.91 -2.71 9.86
CA THR A 121 -9.81 -2.70 11.32
C THR A 121 -8.38 -3.07 11.69
N THR A 122 -7.74 -2.25 12.51
CA THR A 122 -6.41 -2.49 13.08
C THR A 122 -6.54 -2.75 14.58
N PHE A 123 -5.42 -3.10 15.24
CA PHE A 123 -5.46 -3.40 16.67
C PHE A 123 -5.87 -2.18 17.53
N ASP A 124 -5.56 -0.98 17.06
CA ASP A 124 -5.82 0.31 17.70
C ASP A 124 -7.09 1.02 17.19
N GLN A 125 -7.60 0.64 16.00
CA GLN A 125 -8.81 1.21 15.43
C GLN A 125 -9.83 0.12 15.04
N ASN A 126 -10.79 -0.12 15.93
CA ASN A 126 -11.87 -1.08 15.71
C ASN A 126 -12.97 -0.50 14.81
N ASN A 127 -12.99 -0.93 13.54
CA ASN A 127 -14.01 -0.58 12.56
C ASN A 127 -14.92 -1.78 12.20
N ASN A 128 -14.81 -2.91 12.91
CA ASN A 128 -15.60 -4.10 12.61
C ASN A 128 -16.99 -4.05 13.26
N PRO A 129 -18.04 -4.62 12.62
CA PRO A 129 -19.32 -4.85 13.25
C PRO A 129 -19.20 -5.62 14.58
N PRO A 130 -20.20 -5.54 15.48
CA PRO A 130 -20.19 -6.31 16.73
C PRO A 130 -19.89 -7.79 16.49
N SER A 131 -18.90 -8.30 17.21
CA SER A 131 -18.37 -9.66 17.07
C SER A 131 -18.18 -10.25 18.46
N MET A 132 -18.39 -11.57 18.59
CA MET A 132 -18.08 -12.30 19.83
C MET A 132 -16.58 -12.31 20.15
N PHE A 133 -15.73 -12.01 19.16
CA PHE A 133 -14.28 -11.91 19.30
C PHE A 133 -13.80 -10.48 19.59
N GLY A 134 -14.72 -9.53 19.84
CA GLY A 134 -14.37 -8.13 20.10
C GLY A 134 -13.74 -7.44 18.88
N ASN A 135 -12.56 -6.85 19.07
CA ASN A 135 -11.75 -6.33 17.97
C ASN A 135 -11.11 -7.51 17.22
N CYS A 136 -11.58 -7.75 16.00
CA CYS A 136 -11.13 -8.85 15.18
C CYS A 136 -9.63 -8.77 14.84
N ALA A 137 -9.08 -7.57 14.67
CA ALA A 137 -7.66 -7.39 14.39
C ALA A 137 -6.79 -7.81 15.58
N VAL A 138 -7.26 -7.57 16.81
CA VAL A 138 -6.57 -8.01 18.04
C VAL A 138 -6.68 -9.52 18.20
N SER A 139 -7.84 -10.11 17.92
CA SER A 139 -8.06 -11.55 18.12
C SER A 139 -7.38 -12.43 17.07
N PHE A 140 -7.23 -11.92 15.84
CA PHE A 140 -6.73 -12.68 14.69
C PHE A 140 -5.53 -12.04 14.00
N HIS A 141 -4.84 -11.11 14.66
CA HIS A 141 -3.53 -10.59 14.26
C HIS A 141 -3.41 -10.25 12.77
N GLY A 142 -3.98 -9.12 12.38
CA GLY A 142 -3.83 -8.56 11.04
C GLY A 142 -4.84 -7.46 10.79
N ALA A 143 -4.54 -6.53 9.88
CA ALA A 143 -5.48 -5.49 9.51
C ALA A 143 -6.26 -5.88 8.27
N CYS A 144 -7.54 -6.20 8.45
CA CYS A 144 -8.41 -6.62 7.36
C CYS A 144 -9.76 -5.90 7.39
N ARG A 145 -10.49 -5.98 6.28
CA ARG A 145 -11.89 -5.53 6.21
C ARG A 145 -12.77 -6.55 6.91
N HIS A 146 -12.76 -6.49 8.23
CA HIS A 146 -13.42 -7.46 9.09
C HIS A 146 -14.95 -7.25 9.13
N LYS A 147 -15.70 -8.35 9.12
CA LYS A 147 -17.10 -8.44 9.53
C LYS A 147 -17.16 -8.97 10.97
N ALA A 148 -17.28 -10.28 11.14
CA ALA A 148 -17.28 -10.95 12.44
C ALA A 148 -16.72 -12.39 12.33
N CYS A 149 -15.45 -12.62 11.99
CA CYS A 149 -14.39 -11.63 11.77
C CYS A 149 -13.96 -11.50 10.31
N HIS A 150 -13.62 -12.58 9.60
CA HIS A 150 -13.26 -12.51 8.17
C HIS A 150 -13.42 -13.87 7.53
N HIS A 151 -13.42 -13.93 6.20
CA HIS A 151 -13.15 -15.14 5.39
C HIS A 151 -11.82 -15.02 4.62
N SER A 152 -11.27 -13.82 4.53
CA SER A 152 -10.03 -13.55 3.84
C SER A 152 -9.29 -12.46 4.60
N CYS A 153 -8.00 -12.66 4.83
CA CYS A 153 -7.14 -11.65 5.39
C CYS A 153 -5.73 -11.79 4.81
N LEU A 154 -5.44 -11.03 3.76
CA LEU A 154 -4.12 -11.05 3.10
C LEU A 154 -3.02 -10.38 3.92
N ASN A 155 -3.43 -9.57 4.91
CA ASN A 155 -2.57 -8.84 5.83
C ASN A 155 -2.38 -9.56 7.17
N GLY A 156 -2.76 -10.84 7.27
CA GLY A 156 -2.50 -11.65 8.46
C GLY A 156 -1.01 -11.97 8.63
N GLY A 157 -0.67 -12.59 9.75
CA GLY A 157 0.69 -13.04 10.03
C GLY A 157 1.22 -13.99 8.96
N TYR A 158 2.49 -13.85 8.60
CA TYR A 158 3.13 -14.82 7.71
C TYR A 158 3.51 -16.05 8.53
N LEU A 159 2.65 -17.06 8.51
CA LEU A 159 2.80 -18.27 9.31
C LEU A 159 3.40 -19.38 8.44
N ALA A 160 4.68 -19.69 8.66
CA ALA A 160 5.34 -20.80 7.96
C ALA A 160 5.05 -22.14 8.67
N GLY A 161 4.66 -23.15 7.89
CA GLY A 161 4.42 -24.52 8.38
C GLY A 161 3.00 -24.77 8.91
N ASP A 162 2.80 -25.95 9.51
CA ASP A 162 1.55 -26.33 10.16
C ASP A 162 1.44 -25.60 11.50
N GLN A 163 0.48 -24.69 11.61
CA GLN A 163 0.37 -23.73 12.71
C GLN A 163 -1.03 -23.82 13.30
N SER A 164 -1.11 -23.97 14.63
CA SER A 164 -2.35 -24.17 15.37
C SER A 164 -3.10 -22.85 15.69
N THR A 165 -2.78 -21.75 15.02
CA THR A 165 -3.39 -20.44 15.28
C THR A 165 -4.54 -20.18 14.33
N PHE A 166 -5.75 -20.45 14.83
CA PHE A 166 -6.99 -20.24 14.09
C PHE A 166 -7.13 -18.78 13.64
N GLY A 167 -7.24 -18.55 12.33
CA GLY A 167 -7.62 -17.25 11.79
C GLY A 167 -6.52 -16.20 11.62
N SER A 168 -5.33 -16.45 12.17
CA SER A 168 -4.27 -15.42 12.30
C SER A 168 -3.29 -15.31 11.14
N GLY A 169 -3.32 -16.26 10.21
CA GLY A 169 -2.46 -16.26 9.02
C GLY A 169 -2.96 -15.41 7.86
N ILE A 170 -2.19 -15.44 6.76
CA ILE A 170 -2.64 -14.99 5.43
C ILE A 170 -3.70 -15.97 4.93
N ASN A 171 -4.96 -15.66 5.21
CA ASN A 171 -6.07 -16.57 4.96
C ASN A 171 -6.86 -16.20 3.72
N TRP A 172 -7.22 -17.21 2.95
CA TRP A 172 -8.24 -17.14 1.91
C TRP A 172 -9.12 -18.37 2.01
N TYR A 173 -10.28 -18.25 2.65
CA TYR A 173 -11.09 -19.38 3.13
C TYR A 173 -11.30 -20.49 2.08
N THR A 174 -11.54 -20.15 0.82
CA THR A 174 -11.78 -21.13 -0.25
C THR A 174 -10.53 -21.89 -0.70
N PHE A 175 -9.33 -21.45 -0.30
CA PHE A 175 -8.05 -21.99 -0.75
C PHE A 175 -7.21 -22.54 0.40
N THR A 176 -7.11 -21.80 1.50
CA THR A 176 -6.28 -22.16 2.67
C THR A 176 -7.09 -22.72 3.83
N SER A 177 -8.43 -22.63 3.80
CA SER A 177 -9.31 -22.86 4.95
C SER A 177 -8.89 -22.02 6.17
N TRP A 178 -9.30 -22.43 7.38
CA TRP A 178 -8.70 -21.98 8.63
C TRP A 178 -7.93 -23.18 9.20
N PRO A 179 -6.64 -23.07 9.56
CA PRO A 179 -5.97 -24.13 10.29
C PRO A 179 -6.75 -24.47 11.57
N GLU A 180 -6.95 -25.77 11.83
CA GLU A 180 -7.58 -26.30 13.06
C GLU A 180 -6.65 -26.20 14.28
#